data_AF-A0A0B1SJN3-F1
#
_entry.id   AF-A0A0B1SJN3-F1
#
_cell.length_a   1.000
_cell.length_b   1.000
_cell.length_c   1.000
_cell.angle_alpha   90.00
_cell.angle_beta   90.00
_cell.angle_gamma   90.00
#
_symmetry.space_group_name_H-M   'P 1'
#
loop_
_entity.id
_entity.type
_entity.pdbx_description
1 polymer ?
#
loop_
_entity_poly.entity_id
_entity_poly.type
_entity_poly.pdbx_seq_one_letter_code
_entity_poly.pdbx_strand_id
1 'polypeptide(L)'
;MEVLTEKRPGWTRCCLIMSLMFVMVEFLALGNNRSNSFNLDTSLLFLLVKKQPFSWSDKTFGYFTLTRGVLFSLGMVICPLLLTLVHWLGKDSLMIVIGIAASAASFFMLAQAKTTVEIFLTSGFAIFCGGIPTGYRSFLPRMVPKEQTARLLTICSIIMAFCPMLSTLIFNSIYNATLEWWPGFAFFVGGLLQLFVVFGQGGVHMLMRPQWLEEKRLKAQMSR
;
A
#
# COMPACT_ATOMS: atom_id res chain seq x y z
N MET A 1 -0.45 -18.65 15.67
CA MET A 1 0.85 -18.45 16.35
C MET A 1 1.99 -19.18 15.65
N GLU A 2 1.80 -20.43 15.24
CA GLU A 2 2.83 -21.28 14.60
C GLU A 2 3.52 -20.63 13.38
N VAL A 3 2.74 -19.98 12.49
CA VAL A 3 3.26 -19.30 11.28
C VAL A 3 4.32 -18.23 11.58
N LEU A 4 4.21 -17.54 12.72
CA LEU A 4 5.10 -16.45 13.15
C LEU A 4 6.30 -16.95 13.99
N THR A 5 6.20 -18.15 14.57
CA THR A 5 7.15 -18.67 15.56
C THR A 5 8.04 -19.78 15.01
N GLU A 6 7.65 -20.41 13.90
CA GLU A 6 8.43 -21.47 13.26
C GLU A 6 9.80 -20.99 12.76
N LYS A 7 10.85 -21.77 13.02
CA LYS A 7 12.21 -21.50 12.52
C LYS A 7 12.26 -21.74 11.01
N ARG A 8 12.78 -20.76 10.27
CA ARG A 8 12.90 -20.80 8.80
C ARG A 8 14.36 -20.58 8.42
N PRO A 9 14.84 -21.18 7.32
CA PRO A 9 16.23 -21.03 6.90
C PRO A 9 16.55 -19.58 6.52
N GLY A 10 17.72 -19.10 6.95
CA GLY A 10 18.20 -17.75 6.66
C GLY A 10 17.35 -16.64 7.26
N TRP A 11 17.12 -15.58 6.48
CA TRP A 11 16.44 -14.36 6.90
C TRP A 11 14.92 -14.37 6.68
N THR A 12 14.34 -15.45 6.13
CA THR A 12 12.94 -15.48 5.68
C THR A 12 11.93 -15.22 6.79
N ARG A 13 12.16 -15.72 8.01
CA ARG A 13 11.27 -15.41 9.15
C ARG A 13 11.27 -13.92 9.47
N CYS A 14 12.46 -13.32 9.49
CA CYS A 14 12.61 -11.88 9.71
C CYS A 14 11.92 -11.09 8.59
N CYS A 15 12.17 -11.45 7.33
CA CYS A 15 11.53 -10.83 6.16
C CYS A 15 10.01 -10.94 6.18
N LEU A 16 9.46 -12.09 6.58
CA LEU A 16 8.01 -12.30 6.71
C LEU A 16 7.40 -11.40 7.78
N ILE A 17 8.00 -11.38 8.98
CA ILE A 17 7.51 -10.55 10.10
C ILE A 17 7.61 -9.07 9.74
N MET A 18 8.76 -8.63 9.20
CA MET A 18 8.94 -7.26 8.73
C MET A 18 7.92 -6.91 7.65
N SER A 19 7.66 -7.80 6.69
CA SER A 19 6.65 -7.56 5.64
C SER A 19 5.25 -7.41 6.22
N LEU A 20 4.87 -8.24 7.20
CA LEU A 20 3.57 -8.12 7.88
C LEU A 20 3.45 -6.82 8.69
N MET A 21 4.53 -6.40 9.35
CA MET A 21 4.57 -5.10 10.03
C MET A 21 4.45 -3.94 9.04
N PHE A 22 5.11 -4.02 7.89
CA PHE A 22 5.00 -3.02 6.84
C PHE A 22 3.63 -3.01 6.17
N VAL A 23 2.98 -4.15 5.99
CA VAL A 23 1.56 -4.22 5.60
C VAL A 23 0.71 -3.49 6.63
N MET A 24 0.91 -3.73 7.92
CA MET A 24 0.19 -3.02 8.98
C MET A 24 0.39 -1.50 8.91
N VAL A 25 1.63 -1.02 8.76
CA VAL A 25 1.93 0.42 8.63
C VAL A 25 1.35 1.00 7.35
N GLU A 26 1.39 0.25 6.25
CA GLU A 26 0.81 0.64 4.96
C GLU A 26 -0.71 0.81 5.08
N PHE A 27 -1.41 -0.15 5.67
CA PHE A 27 -2.85 -0.06 5.95
C PHE A 27 -3.18 0.99 7.02
N LEU A 28 -2.26 1.30 7.93
CA LEU A 28 -2.44 2.39 8.91
C LEU A 28 -2.32 3.77 8.23
N ALA A 29 -1.42 3.93 7.27
CA ALA A 29 -1.28 5.19 6.53
C ALA A 29 -2.37 5.33 5.44
N LEU A 30 -2.73 4.23 4.76
CA LEU A 30 -3.74 4.19 3.71
C LEU A 30 -5.15 3.95 4.20
N GLY A 31 -5.39 3.55 5.45
CA GLY A 31 -6.73 3.38 6.00
C GLY A 31 -7.61 4.61 5.80
N ASN A 32 -7.00 5.80 5.85
CA ASN A 32 -7.62 7.09 5.57
C ASN A 32 -7.83 7.42 4.09
N ASN A 33 -7.39 6.60 3.13
CA ASN A 33 -7.45 6.87 1.67
C ASN A 33 -7.92 5.67 0.83
N ARG A 34 -7.95 4.46 1.42
CA ARG A 34 -8.21 3.18 0.75
C ARG A 34 -9.49 2.52 1.24
N SER A 35 -10.19 3.10 2.21
CA SER A 35 -11.40 2.51 2.77
C SER A 35 -12.55 2.58 1.76
N ASN A 36 -12.57 1.55 0.89
CA ASN A 36 -13.70 0.97 0.19
C ASN A 36 -14.57 1.94 -0.59
N SER A 37 -14.73 1.68 -1.89
CA SER A 37 -15.69 2.30 -2.82
C SER A 37 -17.18 2.21 -2.42
N PHE A 38 -17.49 2.04 -1.13
CA PHE A 38 -18.83 1.98 -0.57
C PHE A 38 -19.00 2.68 0.80
N ASN A 39 -17.95 3.23 1.42
CA ASN A 39 -18.09 4.08 2.61
C ASN A 39 -17.63 5.50 2.27
N LEU A 40 -18.59 6.42 2.17
CA LEU A 40 -18.41 7.79 1.68
C LEU A 40 -17.47 8.65 2.54
N ASP A 41 -17.07 8.20 3.73
CA ASP A 41 -16.35 9.04 4.69
C ASP A 41 -14.86 8.70 4.74
N THR A 42 -14.14 9.14 3.72
CA THR A 42 -12.68 9.28 3.78
C THR A 42 -12.37 10.52 4.62
N SER A 43 -12.42 10.41 5.95
CA SER A 43 -12.49 11.56 6.88
C SER A 43 -11.45 12.65 6.60
N LEU A 44 -10.17 12.32 6.39
CA LEU A 44 -9.14 13.34 6.18
C LEU A 44 -9.20 14.07 4.84
N LEU A 45 -9.27 13.33 3.73
CA LEU A 45 -9.31 13.96 2.41
C LEU A 45 -10.61 14.73 2.23
N PHE A 46 -11.73 14.18 2.73
CA PHE A 46 -13.00 14.86 2.76
C PHE A 46 -12.94 16.15 3.58
N LEU A 47 -12.34 16.13 4.77
CA LEU A 47 -12.13 17.33 5.60
C LEU A 47 -11.25 18.37 4.91
N LEU A 48 -10.22 17.95 4.15
CA LEU A 48 -9.33 18.84 3.42
C LEU A 48 -10.05 19.52 2.24
N VAL A 49 -10.79 18.76 1.42
CA VAL A 49 -11.42 19.29 0.20
C VAL A 49 -12.69 20.09 0.46
N LYS A 50 -13.35 19.89 1.61
CA LYS A 50 -14.53 20.66 2.02
C LYS A 50 -14.20 22.07 2.51
N LYS A 51 -12.96 22.31 2.94
CA LYS A 51 -12.49 23.63 3.40
C LYS A 51 -11.99 24.49 2.24
N GLN A 52 -11.96 25.80 2.45
CA GLN A 52 -11.23 26.74 1.58
C GLN A 52 -9.75 26.35 1.57
N PRO A 53 -9.05 26.35 0.42
CA PRO A 53 -9.39 26.99 -0.87
C PRO A 53 -10.14 26.09 -1.88
N PHE A 54 -10.42 24.82 -1.56
CA PHE A 54 -10.99 23.88 -2.54
C PHE A 54 -12.52 23.97 -2.61
N SER A 55 -13.19 24.02 -1.44
CA SER A 55 -14.65 24.10 -1.30
C SER A 55 -15.41 23.19 -2.27
N TRP A 56 -14.99 21.93 -2.36
CA TRP A 56 -15.58 20.97 -3.30
C TRP A 56 -17.05 20.71 -3.03
N SER A 57 -17.83 20.69 -4.12
CA SER A 57 -19.18 20.14 -4.09
C SER A 57 -19.15 18.63 -3.90
N ASP A 58 -20.23 18.04 -3.39
CA ASP A 58 -20.35 16.58 -3.26
C ASP A 58 -20.21 15.87 -4.61
N LYS A 59 -20.62 16.54 -5.71
CA LYS A 59 -20.43 16.04 -7.08
C LYS A 59 -18.95 15.93 -7.45
N THR A 60 -18.15 16.96 -7.16
CA THR A 60 -16.70 16.98 -7.44
C THR A 60 -15.97 15.89 -6.66
N PHE A 61 -16.31 15.73 -5.38
CA PHE A 61 -15.76 14.66 -4.55
C PHE A 61 -16.17 13.27 -5.06
N GLY A 62 -17.44 13.12 -5.49
CA GLY A 62 -17.94 11.91 -6.12
C GLY A 62 -17.14 11.53 -7.38
N TYR A 63 -16.92 12.49 -8.30
CA TYR A 63 -16.11 12.25 -9.49
C TYR A 63 -14.67 11.86 -9.15
N PHE A 64 -14.03 12.56 -8.23
CA PHE A 64 -12.67 12.22 -7.78
C PHE A 64 -12.59 10.78 -7.26
N THR A 65 -13.49 10.41 -6.35
CA THR A 65 -13.54 9.07 -5.74
C THR A 65 -13.81 7.99 -6.79
N LEU A 66 -14.73 8.23 -7.72
CA LEU A 66 -15.01 7.32 -8.83
C LEU A 66 -13.78 7.15 -9.73
N THR A 67 -13.16 8.23 -10.17
CA THR A 67 -11.95 8.19 -11.01
C THR A 67 -10.83 7.42 -10.31
N ARG A 68 -10.54 7.73 -9.05
CA ARG A 68 -9.51 7.05 -8.26
C ARG A 68 -9.84 5.55 -8.08
N GLY A 69 -11.10 5.21 -7.80
CA GLY A 69 -11.56 3.84 -7.62
C GLY A 69 -11.49 3.00 -8.90
N VAL A 70 -11.87 3.57 -10.04
CA VAL A 70 -11.73 2.93 -11.36
C VAL A 70 -10.25 2.71 -11.69
N LEU A 71 -9.42 3.73 -11.55
CA LEU A 71 -7.98 3.63 -11.82
C LEU A 71 -7.29 2.61 -10.92
N PHE A 72 -7.65 2.56 -9.63
CA PHE A 72 -7.15 1.56 -8.70
C PHE A 72 -7.57 0.14 -9.08
N SER A 73 -8.85 -0.06 -9.45
CA SER A 73 -9.38 -1.35 -9.90
C SER A 73 -8.69 -1.80 -11.20
N LEU A 74 -8.47 -0.89 -12.15
CA LEU A 74 -7.69 -1.16 -13.35
C LEU A 74 -6.26 -1.56 -12.98
N GLY A 75 -5.63 -0.88 -12.03
CA GLY A 75 -4.33 -1.20 -11.48
C GLY A 75 -4.21 -2.63 -10.94
N MET A 76 -5.24 -3.12 -10.24
CA MET A 76 -5.27 -4.49 -9.73
C MET A 76 -5.17 -5.55 -10.84
N VAL A 77 -5.65 -5.26 -12.05
CA VAL A 77 -5.61 -6.18 -13.19
C VAL A 77 -4.37 -5.94 -14.06
N ILE A 78 -4.10 -4.67 -14.38
CA ILE A 78 -3.04 -4.27 -15.29
C ILE A 78 -1.66 -4.52 -14.67
N CYS A 79 -1.43 -4.19 -13.40
CA CYS A 79 -0.10 -4.33 -12.79
C CYS A 79 0.39 -5.80 -12.78
N PRO A 80 -0.40 -6.80 -12.36
CA PRO A 80 -0.02 -8.20 -12.49
C PRO A 80 0.21 -8.65 -13.93
N LEU A 81 -0.62 -8.18 -14.88
CA LEU A 81 -0.51 -8.52 -16.30
C LEU A 81 0.77 -7.93 -16.93
N LEU A 82 1.14 -6.70 -16.57
CA LEU A 82 2.43 -6.13 -16.97
C LEU A 82 3.60 -6.94 -16.41
N LEU A 83 3.49 -7.50 -15.21
CA LEU A 83 4.52 -8.36 -14.61
C LEU A 83 4.60 -9.75 -15.21
N THR A 84 3.62 -10.22 -16.00
CA THR A 84 3.81 -11.46 -16.77
C THR A 84 4.71 -11.23 -17.97
N LEU A 85 4.74 -10.00 -18.50
CA LEU A 85 5.57 -9.60 -19.65
C LEU A 85 7.03 -9.31 -19.25
N VAL A 86 7.29 -9.02 -17.97
CA VAL A 86 8.61 -8.59 -17.50
C VAL A 86 9.33 -9.71 -16.73
N HIS A 87 10.56 -10.04 -17.16
CA HIS A 87 11.41 -11.09 -16.55
C HIS A 87 12.29 -10.60 -15.38
N TRP A 88 11.76 -9.76 -14.50
CA TRP A 88 12.51 -9.26 -13.35
C TRP A 88 12.61 -10.26 -12.20
N LEU A 89 13.74 -10.22 -11.50
CA LEU A 89 13.97 -11.04 -10.30
C LEU A 89 13.13 -10.48 -9.14
N GLY A 90 12.32 -11.32 -8.49
CA GLY A 90 11.46 -10.87 -7.38
C GLY A 90 10.34 -9.92 -7.82
N LYS A 91 9.78 -10.11 -9.03
CA LYS A 91 8.78 -9.23 -9.66
C LYS A 91 7.60 -8.84 -8.76
N ASP A 92 7.11 -9.78 -7.94
CA ASP A 92 6.01 -9.55 -7.00
C ASP A 92 6.38 -8.54 -5.91
N SER A 93 7.61 -8.63 -5.39
CA SER A 93 8.15 -7.70 -4.40
C SER A 93 8.41 -6.32 -5.01
N LEU A 94 8.92 -6.25 -6.25
CA LEU A 94 9.09 -4.96 -6.96
C LEU A 94 7.77 -4.26 -7.19
N MET A 95 6.71 -5.00 -7.53
CA MET A 95 5.36 -4.42 -7.69
C MET A 95 4.88 -3.75 -6.41
N ILE A 96 5.10 -4.40 -5.26
CA ILE A 96 4.76 -3.85 -3.95
C ILE A 96 5.54 -2.55 -3.73
N VAL A 97 6.86 -2.57 -3.92
CA VAL A 97 7.72 -1.38 -3.70
C VAL A 97 7.31 -0.21 -4.60
N ILE A 98 7.05 -0.47 -5.89
CA ILE A 98 6.62 0.56 -6.85
C ILE A 98 5.25 1.13 -6.45
N GLY A 99 4.30 0.28 -6.09
CA GLY A 99 2.97 0.72 -5.66
C GLY A 99 3.02 1.58 -4.40
N ILE A 100 3.82 1.19 -3.41
CA ILE A 100 4.00 1.94 -2.15
C ILE A 100 4.75 3.25 -2.41
N ALA A 101 5.74 3.27 -3.32
CA ALA A 101 6.41 4.51 -3.72
C ALA A 101 5.47 5.48 -4.43
N ALA A 102 4.60 4.98 -5.32
CA ALA A 102 3.54 5.79 -5.94
C ALA A 102 2.55 6.31 -4.89
N SER A 103 2.24 5.52 -3.86
CA SER A 103 1.44 5.96 -2.74
C SER A 103 2.14 7.08 -1.97
N ALA A 104 3.42 6.94 -1.63
CA ALA A 104 4.19 7.98 -0.94
C ALA A 104 4.20 9.30 -1.72
N ALA A 105 4.45 9.22 -3.04
CA ALA A 105 4.38 10.38 -3.94
C ALA A 105 2.99 11.04 -3.91
N SER A 106 1.92 10.24 -3.90
CA SER A 106 0.55 10.76 -3.78
C SER A 106 0.34 11.52 -2.47
N PHE A 107 0.85 11.00 -1.35
CA PHE A 107 0.74 11.65 -0.05
C PHE A 107 1.49 12.98 0.01
N PHE A 108 2.70 13.05 -0.53
CA PHE A 108 3.44 14.32 -0.60
C PHE A 108 2.77 15.33 -1.52
N MET A 109 2.23 14.87 -2.65
CA MET A 109 1.47 15.72 -3.55
C MET A 109 0.20 16.27 -2.88
N LEU A 110 -0.53 15.45 -2.12
CA LEU A 110 -1.67 15.90 -1.32
C LEU A 110 -1.26 16.88 -0.21
N ALA A 111 -0.13 16.66 0.45
CA ALA A 111 0.36 17.53 1.51
C ALA A 111 0.68 18.95 1.03
N GLN A 112 1.10 19.08 -0.23
CA GLN A 112 1.47 20.35 -0.86
C GLN A 112 0.41 20.89 -1.81
N ALA A 113 -0.73 20.20 -1.95
CA ALA A 113 -1.78 20.57 -2.89
C ALA A 113 -2.36 21.95 -2.56
N LYS A 114 -2.38 22.82 -3.56
CA LYS A 114 -3.01 24.15 -3.55
C LYS A 114 -4.19 24.22 -4.50
N THR A 115 -4.24 23.32 -5.49
CA THR A 115 -5.25 23.32 -6.55
C THR A 115 -5.96 21.98 -6.68
N THR A 116 -7.23 22.02 -7.09
CA THR A 116 -8.04 20.82 -7.37
C THR A 116 -7.35 19.89 -8.37
N VAL A 117 -6.66 20.46 -9.36
CA VAL A 117 -5.94 19.71 -10.39
C VAL A 117 -4.83 18.84 -9.79
N GLU A 118 -4.05 19.38 -8.84
CA GLU A 118 -3.01 18.61 -8.15
C GLU A 118 -3.59 17.42 -7.38
N ILE A 119 -4.73 17.61 -6.74
CA ILE A 119 -5.44 16.51 -6.06
C ILE A 119 -5.88 15.45 -7.08
N PHE A 120 -6.47 15.85 -8.21
CA PHE A 120 -6.89 14.92 -9.26
C PHE A 120 -5.73 14.16 -9.91
N LEU A 121 -4.56 14.79 -10.06
CA LEU A 121 -3.36 14.12 -10.55
C LEU A 121 -2.95 12.96 -9.63
N THR A 122 -3.26 13.03 -8.33
CA THR A 122 -2.98 11.92 -7.40
C THR A 122 -3.75 10.64 -7.75
N SER A 123 -4.86 10.74 -8.49
CA SER A 123 -5.61 9.58 -8.96
C SER A 123 -4.82 8.77 -9.99
N GLY A 124 -3.90 9.38 -10.74
CA GLY A 124 -3.02 8.65 -11.67
C GLY A 124 -2.13 7.64 -10.96
N PHE A 125 -1.59 8.00 -9.79
CA PHE A 125 -0.80 7.08 -8.96
C PHE A 125 -1.62 5.92 -8.37
N ALA A 126 -2.96 6.06 -8.32
CA ALA A 126 -3.83 5.01 -7.82
C ALA A 126 -3.74 3.73 -8.66
N ILE A 127 -3.42 3.83 -9.96
CA ILE A 127 -3.19 2.68 -10.85
C ILE A 127 -2.05 1.82 -10.27
N PHE A 128 -0.89 2.42 -10.01
CA PHE A 128 0.26 1.69 -9.45
C PHE A 128 -0.03 1.13 -8.06
N CYS A 129 -0.80 1.86 -7.25
CA CYS A 129 -1.19 1.39 -5.94
C CYS A 129 -2.09 0.14 -5.99
N GLY A 130 -2.83 -0.08 -7.09
CA GLY A 130 -3.64 -1.28 -7.32
C GLY A 130 -2.84 -2.58 -7.33
N GLY A 131 -1.54 -2.51 -7.65
CA GLY A 131 -0.62 -3.65 -7.62
C GLY A 131 -0.18 -4.09 -6.22
N ILE A 132 -0.34 -3.26 -5.19
CA ILE A 132 0.08 -3.58 -3.82
C ILE A 132 -0.65 -4.82 -3.27
N PRO A 133 -2.00 -4.89 -3.24
CA PRO A 133 -2.71 -6.04 -2.67
C PRO A 133 -2.50 -7.33 -3.47
N THR A 134 -2.38 -7.25 -4.80
CA THR A 134 -2.07 -8.42 -5.63
C THR A 134 -0.63 -8.90 -5.40
N GLY A 135 0.31 -7.97 -5.22
CA GLY A 135 1.69 -8.26 -4.88
C GLY A 135 1.85 -8.94 -3.53
N TYR A 136 1.20 -8.42 -2.47
CA TYR A 136 1.25 -9.08 -1.16
C TYR A 136 0.63 -10.48 -1.19
N ARG A 137 -0.46 -10.68 -1.95
CA ARG A 137 -1.09 -11.99 -2.12
C ARG A 137 -0.21 -13.00 -2.85
N SER A 138 0.68 -12.58 -3.76
CA SER A 138 1.64 -13.48 -4.40
C SER A 138 2.95 -13.61 -3.63
N PHE A 139 3.39 -12.55 -2.94
CA PHE A 139 4.67 -12.50 -2.24
C PHE A 139 4.64 -13.21 -0.87
N LEU A 140 3.64 -12.91 -0.02
CA LEU A 140 3.60 -13.43 1.35
C LEU A 140 3.49 -14.96 1.41
N PRO A 141 2.63 -15.62 0.62
CA PRO A 141 2.51 -17.09 0.66
C PRO A 141 3.79 -17.83 0.27
N ARG A 142 4.70 -17.22 -0.49
CA ARG A 142 5.97 -17.85 -0.89
C ARG A 142 6.96 -17.98 0.26
N MET A 143 6.75 -17.22 1.34
CA MET A 143 7.56 -17.29 2.54
C MET A 143 7.04 -18.31 3.56
N VAL A 144 5.91 -18.99 3.28
CA VAL A 144 5.29 -19.99 4.17
C VAL A 144 5.05 -21.32 3.46
N PRO A 145 5.03 -22.45 4.20
CA PRO A 145 4.53 -23.72 3.67
C PRO A 145 3.09 -23.58 3.17
N LYS A 146 2.70 -24.39 2.19
CA LYS A 146 1.39 -24.30 1.54
C LYS A 146 0.25 -24.44 2.56
N GLU A 147 0.44 -25.30 3.55
CA GLU A 147 -0.47 -25.61 4.66
C GLU A 147 -0.74 -24.40 5.56
N GLN A 148 0.19 -23.43 5.59
CA GLN A 148 0.10 -22.23 6.42
C GLN A 148 -0.41 -21.00 5.66
N THR A 149 -0.60 -21.10 4.34
CA THR A 149 -1.03 -19.97 3.49
C THR A 149 -2.35 -19.39 3.95
N ALA A 150 -3.35 -20.23 4.23
CA ALA A 150 -4.66 -19.77 4.68
C ALA A 150 -4.55 -18.99 6.01
N ARG A 151 -3.77 -19.51 6.97
CA ARG A 151 -3.52 -18.86 8.26
C ARG A 151 -2.83 -17.50 8.09
N LEU A 152 -1.85 -17.41 7.18
CA LEU A 152 -1.17 -16.14 6.86
C LEU A 152 -2.14 -15.10 6.28
N LEU A 153 -2.99 -15.51 5.33
CA LEU A 153 -3.98 -14.63 4.72
C LEU A 153 -5.05 -14.20 5.74
N THR A 154 -5.44 -15.05 6.69
CA THR A 154 -6.31 -14.65 7.80
C THR A 154 -5.69 -13.54 8.64
N ILE A 155 -4.40 -13.64 8.99
CA ILE A 155 -3.68 -12.58 9.72
C ILE A 155 -3.71 -11.27 8.92
N CYS A 156 -3.46 -11.34 7.61
CA CYS A 156 -3.53 -10.16 6.75
C CYS A 156 -4.94 -9.55 6.76
N SER A 157 -6.00 -10.36 6.69
CA SER A 157 -7.38 -9.89 6.74
C SER A 157 -7.73 -9.21 8.08
N ILE A 158 -7.22 -9.73 9.19
CA ILE A 158 -7.38 -9.09 10.51
C ILE A 158 -6.71 -7.71 10.52
N ILE A 159 -5.48 -7.61 10.01
CA ILE A 159 -4.76 -6.35 9.88
C ILE A 159 -5.56 -5.36 9.02
N MET A 160 -6.08 -5.80 7.87
CA MET A 160 -6.88 -4.97 6.97
C MET A 160 -8.17 -4.47 7.60
N ALA A 161 -8.80 -5.25 8.48
CA ALA A 161 -10.03 -4.85 9.16
C ALA A 161 -9.77 -3.86 10.30
N PHE A 162 -8.68 -4.04 11.05
CA PHE A 162 -8.41 -3.27 12.28
C PHE A 162 -7.64 -1.97 12.04
N CYS A 163 -6.67 -1.97 11.11
CA CYS A 163 -5.81 -0.80 10.86
C CYS A 163 -6.57 0.45 10.42
N PRO A 164 -7.63 0.39 9.59
CA PRO A 164 -8.39 1.58 9.21
C PRO A 164 -9.03 2.29 10.42
N MET A 165 -9.49 1.55 11.43
CA MET A 165 -10.08 2.15 12.63
C MET A 165 -9.04 2.96 13.41
N LEU A 166 -7.84 2.38 13.62
CA LEU A 166 -6.73 3.07 14.28
C LEU A 166 -6.23 4.27 13.46
N SER A 167 -6.15 4.09 12.14
CA SER A 167 -5.76 5.12 11.17
C SER A 167 -6.62 6.37 11.32
N THR A 168 -7.95 6.21 11.33
CA THR A 168 -8.89 7.31 11.48
C THR A 168 -8.69 8.04 12.80
N LEU A 169 -8.54 7.31 13.92
CA LEU A 169 -8.34 7.92 15.24
C LEU A 169 -7.04 8.74 15.30
N ILE A 170 -5.94 8.18 14.82
CA ILE A 170 -4.61 8.83 14.88
C ILE A 170 -4.58 10.06 13.99
N PHE A 171 -4.91 9.89 12.70
CA PHE A 171 -4.72 10.98 11.74
C PHE A 171 -5.81 12.05 11.84
N ASN A 172 -7.04 11.75 12.26
CA ASN A 172 -8.02 12.81 12.53
C ASN A 172 -7.58 13.66 13.73
N SER A 173 -6.99 13.04 14.76
CA SER A 173 -6.44 13.76 15.91
C SER A 173 -5.27 14.65 15.50
N ILE A 174 -4.34 14.13 14.70
CA ILE A 174 -3.23 14.91 14.13
C ILE A 174 -3.77 16.06 13.28
N TYR A 175 -4.71 15.77 12.38
CA TYR A 175 -5.29 16.78 11.49
C TYR A 175 -5.96 17.91 12.27
N ASN A 176 -6.78 17.58 13.28
CA ASN A 176 -7.41 18.59 14.13
C ASN A 176 -6.39 19.44 14.90
N ALA A 177 -5.33 18.81 15.42
CA ALA A 177 -4.26 19.52 16.14
C ALA A 177 -3.41 20.41 15.23
N THR A 178 -3.22 20.05 13.95
CA THR A 178 -2.40 20.80 13.00
C THR A 178 -3.19 21.63 12.02
N LEU A 179 -4.53 21.68 12.15
CA LEU A 179 -5.42 22.30 11.18
C LEU A 179 -5.13 23.80 11.01
N GLU A 180 -4.88 24.50 12.11
CA GLU A 180 -4.65 25.96 12.11
C GLU A 180 -3.25 26.32 11.56
N TRP A 181 -2.31 25.39 11.62
CA TRP A 181 -0.93 25.60 11.18
C TRP A 181 -0.70 25.14 9.75
N TRP A 182 -1.00 23.87 9.46
CA TRP A 182 -0.84 23.29 8.13
C TRP A 182 -1.80 22.09 7.91
N PRO A 183 -2.92 22.28 7.19
CA PRO A 183 -3.87 21.20 6.88
C PRO A 183 -3.26 20.01 6.14
N GLY A 184 -2.23 20.24 5.33
CA GLY A 184 -1.49 19.20 4.61
C GLY A 184 -0.56 18.36 5.48
N PHE A 185 -0.31 18.74 6.73
CA PHE A 185 0.66 18.07 7.61
C PHE A 185 0.32 16.60 7.87
N ALA A 186 -0.97 16.28 8.06
CA ALA A 186 -1.39 14.89 8.26
C ALA A 186 -1.05 14.01 7.04
N PHE A 187 -1.16 14.55 5.82
CA PHE A 187 -0.75 13.86 4.59
C PHE A 187 0.77 13.76 4.48
N PHE A 188 1.51 14.77 4.94
CA PHE A 188 2.98 14.74 5.00
C PHE A 188 3.48 13.61 5.93
N VAL A 189 2.90 13.49 7.13
CA VAL A 189 3.19 12.39 8.07
C VAL A 189 2.86 11.03 7.42
N GLY A 190 1.72 10.93 6.74
CA GLY A 190 1.37 9.74 5.96
C GLY A 190 2.40 9.39 4.88
N GLY A 191 2.91 10.40 4.18
CA GLY A 191 3.96 10.25 3.17
C GLY A 191 5.29 9.77 3.77
N LEU A 192 5.69 10.28 4.93
CA LEU A 192 6.89 9.82 5.65
C LEU A 192 6.77 8.36 6.09
N LEU A 193 5.60 7.96 6.62
CA LEU A 193 5.35 6.56 6.96
C LEU A 193 5.40 5.66 5.72
N GLN A 194 4.86 6.11 4.58
CA GLN A 194 4.94 5.37 3.33
C GLN A 194 6.38 5.27 2.82
N LEU A 195 7.19 6.33 2.91
CA LEU A 195 8.62 6.25 2.59
C LEU A 195 9.35 5.24 3.46
N PHE A 196 9.08 5.25 4.77
CA PHE A 196 9.64 4.25 5.68
C PHE A 196 9.29 2.82 5.24
N VAL A 197 8.05 2.59 4.82
CA VAL A 197 7.62 1.31 4.24
C VAL A 197 8.33 1.00 2.93
N VAL A 198 8.55 1.98 2.03
CA VAL A 198 9.31 1.78 0.78
C VAL A 198 10.72 1.30 1.08
N PHE A 199 11.44 1.97 1.97
CA PHE A 199 12.80 1.57 2.35
C PHE A 199 12.82 0.20 3.04
N GLY A 200 11.85 -0.05 3.92
CA GLY A 200 11.68 -1.33 4.59
C GLY A 200 11.44 -2.50 3.63
N GLN A 201 10.46 -2.35 2.74
CA GLN A 201 10.13 -3.35 1.71
C GLN A 201 11.25 -3.49 0.68
N GLY A 202 11.95 -2.40 0.33
CA GLY A 202 13.16 -2.44 -0.48
C GLY A 202 14.32 -3.19 0.20
N GLY A 203 14.46 -3.04 1.52
CA GLY A 203 15.38 -3.85 2.33
C GLY A 203 15.02 -5.32 2.29
N VAL A 204 13.75 -5.67 2.57
CA VAL A 204 13.23 -7.04 2.45
C VAL A 204 13.49 -7.61 1.07
N HIS A 205 13.28 -6.81 0.02
CA HIS A 205 13.60 -7.17 -1.36
C HIS A 205 15.08 -7.59 -1.46
N MET A 206 16.02 -6.75 -1.04
CA MET A 206 17.45 -7.09 -1.10
C MET A 206 17.83 -8.33 -0.27
N LEU A 207 17.25 -8.51 0.92
CA LEU A 207 17.51 -9.69 1.75
C LEU A 207 16.98 -10.99 1.13
N MET A 208 15.89 -10.93 0.37
CA MET A 208 15.26 -12.08 -0.31
C MET A 208 15.93 -12.43 -1.65
N ARG A 209 16.86 -11.59 -2.14
CA ARG A 209 17.57 -11.79 -3.41
C ARG A 209 18.19 -13.19 -3.58
N PRO A 210 18.85 -13.80 -2.57
CA PRO A 210 19.40 -15.15 -2.71
C PRO A 210 18.32 -16.20 -3.01
N GLN A 211 17.14 -16.05 -2.43
CA GLN A 211 16.03 -17.00 -2.62
C GLN A 211 15.44 -16.90 -4.02
N TRP A 212 15.37 -15.70 -4.60
CA TRP A 212 14.88 -15.56 -5.97
C TRP A 212 15.86 -16.07 -7.01
N LEU A 213 17.16 -15.95 -6.75
CA LEU A 213 18.18 -16.56 -7.60
C LEU A 213 18.04 -18.08 -7.60
N GLU A 214 17.79 -18.67 -6.44
CA GLU A 214 17.55 -20.11 -6.33
C GLU A 214 16.28 -20.54 -7.05
N GLU A 215 15.17 -19.80 -6.88
CA GLU A 215 13.94 -20.08 -7.62
C GLU A 215 14.11 -19.95 -9.14
N LYS A 216 14.90 -18.96 -9.60
CA LYS A 216 15.23 -18.80 -11.02
C LYS A 216 16.03 -19.99 -11.54
N ARG A 217 16.98 -20.51 -10.76
CA ARG A 217 17.76 -21.71 -11.11
C ARG A 217 16.89 -22.95 -11.21
N LEU A 218 16.03 -23.18 -10.22
CA LEU A 218 15.10 -24.31 -10.21
C LEU A 218 14.16 -24.27 -11.43
N LYS A 219 13.61 -23.09 -11.77
CA LYS A 219 12.79 -22.93 -12.98
C LYS A 219 13.55 -23.22 -14.27
N ALA A 220 14.81 -22.80 -14.36
CA ALA A 220 15.65 -23.08 -15.53
C ALA A 220 16.04 -24.57 -15.65
N GLN A 221 16.10 -25.31 -14.54
CA GLN A 221 16.33 -26.75 -14.55
C GLN A 221 15.09 -27.53 -14.99
N MET A 222 13.89 -27.11 -14.57
CA MET A 222 12.63 -27.76 -14.97
C MET A 222 12.23 -27.50 -16.44
N SER A 223 12.81 -26.48 -17.08
CA SER A 223 12.57 -26.14 -18.49
C SER A 223 13.55 -26.80 -19.46
N ARG A 224 14.45 -27.66 -18.98
CA ARG A 224 15.37 -28.49 -19.78
C ARG A 224 14.87 -29.93 -19.78
#